data_AF-A0AAU9UNV4-F1
#
_entry.id   AF-A0AAU9UNV4-F1
#
_cell.length_a   1.000
_cell.length_b   1.000
_cell.length_c   1.000
_cell.angle_alpha   90.00
_cell.angle_beta   90.00
_cell.angle_gamma   90.00
#
_symmetry.space_group_name_H-M   'P 1'
#
loop_
_entity.id
_entity.type
_entity.pdbx_description
1 polymer ?
#
loop_
_entity_poly.entity_id
_entity_poly.type
_entity_poly.pdbx_seq_one_letter_code
_entity_poly.pdbx_strand_id
1 'polypeptide(L)'
;MDDLRPKPAGTKKEGEVLTLIQSVAKKWKSRLDMLERFNTLSTNVAKILATRWNAPDMITSSELSVIRDLIILLTPFKQATEEISGDQYVTSSLAIPIANLLQKGLEQMKPSTEFGVAVQKSLLNLCNAKLEPLERHLYLAKATFLEPCLKRIYFNSALEFSTAISALSKVIRLEHRRT
;
A
#
# COMPACT_ATOMS: atom_id res chain seq x y z
N MET A 1 49.32 -19.11 -25.78
CA MET A 1 48.39 -19.90 -24.95
C MET A 1 48.54 -19.34 -23.54
N ASP A 2 47.84 -18.26 -23.18
CA ASP A 2 46.46 -18.28 -22.68
C ASP A 2 45.71 -16.96 -22.94
N ASP A 3 45.50 -16.63 -24.21
CA ASP A 3 44.55 -15.60 -24.66
C ASP A 3 43.11 -16.17 -24.75
N LEU A 4 42.60 -16.72 -23.64
CA LEU A 4 41.23 -17.29 -23.58
C LEU A 4 40.50 -16.95 -22.26
N ARG A 5 40.57 -15.70 -21.81
CA ARG A 5 39.53 -15.15 -20.93
C ARG A 5 38.60 -14.25 -21.74
N PRO A 6 37.33 -14.64 -21.95
CA PRO A 6 36.35 -13.68 -22.43
C PRO A 6 36.23 -12.56 -21.39
N LYS A 7 36.49 -11.33 -21.81
CA LYS A 7 36.21 -10.13 -21.01
C LYS A 7 34.72 -10.14 -20.64
N PRO A 8 34.34 -9.98 -19.36
CA PRO A 8 32.94 -9.90 -19.01
C PRO A 8 32.31 -8.74 -19.76
N ALA A 9 31.30 -9.06 -20.57
CA ALA A 9 30.51 -8.10 -21.31
C ALA A 9 29.79 -7.18 -20.31
N GLY A 10 30.06 -5.88 -20.43
CA GLY A 10 29.28 -4.80 -19.83
C GLY A 10 29.18 -4.83 -18.30
N THR A 11 30.13 -4.22 -17.62
CA THR A 11 29.92 -3.75 -16.24
C THR A 11 28.78 -2.73 -16.23
N LYS A 12 27.57 -3.20 -15.99
CA LYS A 12 26.43 -2.36 -15.60
C LYS A 12 26.80 -1.60 -14.33
N LYS A 13 26.49 -0.31 -14.27
CA LYS A 13 26.86 0.55 -13.13
C LYS A 13 26.26 0.00 -11.84
N GLU A 14 27.01 0.11 -10.75
CA GLU A 14 26.60 -0.24 -9.39
C GLU A 14 25.36 0.60 -9.02
N GLY A 15 24.18 -0.01 -9.16
CA GLY A 15 22.88 0.68 -9.19
C GLY A 15 21.87 0.07 -10.18
N GLU A 16 22.35 -0.66 -11.19
CA GLU A 16 21.50 -1.33 -12.20
C GLU A 16 21.27 -2.82 -11.91
N VAL A 17 22.04 -3.40 -10.98
CA VAL A 17 21.93 -4.82 -10.59
C VAL A 17 20.98 -4.96 -9.42
N LEU A 18 19.81 -5.56 -9.66
CA LEU A 18 18.85 -5.87 -8.62
C LEU A 18 19.31 -7.07 -7.80
N THR A 19 19.44 -6.88 -6.49
CA THR A 19 19.72 -7.95 -5.51
C THR A 19 18.46 -8.34 -4.74
N LEU A 20 18.44 -9.56 -4.19
CA LEU A 20 17.45 -9.97 -3.21
C LEU A 20 17.63 -9.14 -1.93
N ILE A 21 16.52 -8.75 -1.32
CA ILE A 21 16.49 -8.01 -0.06
C ILE A 21 15.81 -8.85 1.00
N GLN A 22 16.22 -8.68 2.26
CA GLN A 22 15.59 -9.35 3.39
C GLN A 22 14.61 -8.42 4.09
N SER A 23 13.56 -9.00 4.68
CA SER A 23 12.58 -8.22 5.44
C SER A 23 13.13 -7.87 6.80
N VAL A 24 12.87 -6.64 7.25
CA VAL A 24 13.18 -6.18 8.60
C VAL A 24 11.91 -6.22 9.46
N ALA A 25 11.94 -6.92 10.58
CA ALA A 25 10.76 -7.18 11.42
C ALA A 25 10.02 -5.91 11.91
N LYS A 26 10.74 -4.79 12.07
CA LYS A 26 10.19 -3.53 12.60
C LYS A 26 9.37 -2.72 11.58
N LYS A 27 9.34 -3.11 10.31
CA LYS A 27 8.66 -2.36 9.23
C LYS A 27 7.87 -3.32 8.36
N TRP A 28 6.54 -3.30 8.50
CA TRP A 28 5.67 -4.21 7.75
C TRP A 28 5.89 -4.10 6.22
N LYS A 29 6.14 -2.88 5.71
CA LYS A 29 6.46 -2.60 4.29
C LYS A 29 7.63 -3.43 3.77
N SER A 30 8.63 -3.70 4.61
CA SER A 30 9.83 -4.43 4.23
C SER A 30 9.55 -5.89 3.84
N ARG A 31 8.48 -6.49 4.37
CA ARG A 31 8.03 -7.83 3.93
C ARG A 31 7.44 -7.79 2.52
N LEU A 32 6.64 -6.77 2.23
CA LEU A 32 6.08 -6.57 0.90
C LEU A 32 7.19 -6.26 -0.12
N ASP A 33 8.16 -5.39 0.24
CA ASP A 33 9.32 -5.09 -0.61
C ASP A 33 10.11 -6.36 -0.96
N MET A 34 10.30 -7.25 0.03
CA MET A 34 10.97 -8.54 -0.16
C MET A 34 10.20 -9.42 -1.17
N LEU A 35 8.88 -9.52 -1.01
CA LEU A 35 8.02 -10.29 -1.92
C LEU A 35 8.03 -9.72 -3.34
N GLU A 36 7.91 -8.39 -3.48
CA GLU A 36 8.02 -7.68 -4.76
C GLU A 36 9.35 -8.01 -5.44
N ARG A 37 10.46 -7.85 -4.71
CA ARG A 37 11.81 -8.12 -5.22
C ARG A 37 12.01 -9.58 -5.59
N PHE A 38 11.53 -10.50 -4.76
CA PHE A 38 11.62 -11.92 -5.01
C PHE A 38 10.82 -12.32 -6.25
N ASN A 39 9.60 -11.82 -6.42
CA ASN A 39 8.79 -12.08 -7.61
C ASN A 39 9.48 -11.57 -8.88
N THR A 40 10.08 -10.37 -8.85
CA THR A 40 10.88 -9.83 -9.98
C THR A 40 12.09 -10.69 -10.32
N LEU A 41 12.78 -11.23 -9.32
CA LEU A 41 14.00 -12.02 -9.50
C LEU A 41 13.75 -13.54 -9.58
N SER A 42 12.50 -13.99 -9.51
CA SER A 42 12.13 -15.41 -9.37
C SER A 42 12.75 -16.31 -10.44
N THR A 43 12.79 -15.87 -11.70
CA THR A 43 13.43 -16.59 -12.81
C THR A 43 14.95 -16.76 -12.60
N ASN A 44 15.62 -15.72 -12.10
CA ASN A 44 17.05 -15.77 -11.82
C ASN A 44 17.34 -16.68 -10.62
N VAL A 45 16.52 -16.58 -9.58
CA VAL A 45 16.60 -17.45 -8.40
C VAL A 45 16.44 -18.92 -8.82
N ALA A 46 15.41 -19.25 -9.60
CA ALA A 46 15.18 -20.62 -10.08
C ALA A 46 16.39 -21.20 -10.83
N LYS A 47 17.01 -20.41 -11.73
CA LYS A 47 18.23 -20.83 -12.45
C LYS A 47 19.41 -21.10 -11.51
N ILE A 48 19.62 -20.22 -10.52
CA ILE A 48 20.71 -20.36 -9.54
C ILE A 48 20.50 -21.61 -8.68
N LEU A 49 19.28 -21.84 -8.20
CA LEU A 49 18.93 -23.01 -7.38
C LEU A 49 19.12 -24.31 -8.18
N ALA A 50 18.69 -24.34 -9.45
CA ALA A 50 18.88 -25.50 -10.32
C ALA A 50 20.35 -25.83 -10.63
N THR A 51 21.26 -24.87 -10.51
CA THR A 51 22.69 -25.05 -10.84
C THR A 51 23.54 -25.47 -9.64
N ARG A 52 23.06 -25.27 -8.40
CA ARG A 52 23.84 -25.47 -7.18
C ARG A 52 23.47 -26.79 -6.50
N TRP A 53 24.48 -27.62 -6.22
CA TRP A 53 24.28 -28.97 -5.68
C TRP A 53 23.67 -29.02 -4.26
N ASN A 54 23.85 -27.96 -3.46
CA ASN A 54 23.35 -27.85 -2.08
C ASN A 54 22.41 -26.63 -1.92
N ALA A 55 21.61 -26.36 -2.96
CA ALA A 55 20.60 -25.30 -2.91
C ALA A 55 19.27 -25.83 -2.35
N PRO A 56 18.49 -24.98 -1.65
CA PRO A 56 17.12 -25.33 -1.29
C PRO A 56 16.24 -25.43 -2.55
N ASP A 57 15.14 -26.18 -2.42
CA ASP A 57 14.14 -26.25 -3.48
C ASP A 57 13.50 -24.88 -3.74
N MET A 58 13.19 -24.63 -5.01
CA MET A 58 12.45 -23.45 -5.41
C MET A 58 10.99 -23.58 -4.97
N ILE A 59 10.38 -22.45 -4.58
CA ILE A 59 8.93 -22.42 -4.33
C ILE A 59 8.15 -22.78 -5.59
N THR A 60 6.97 -23.34 -5.40
CA THR A 60 6.10 -23.82 -6.47
C THR A 60 5.47 -22.66 -7.26
N SER A 61 4.98 -22.97 -8.47
CA SER A 61 4.25 -22.01 -9.31
C SER A 61 2.96 -21.51 -8.66
N SER A 62 2.30 -22.35 -7.86
CA SER A 62 1.11 -21.98 -7.08
C SER A 62 1.48 -20.98 -5.97
N GLU A 63 2.56 -21.21 -5.24
CA GLU A 63 3.06 -20.26 -4.23
C GLU A 63 3.48 -18.92 -4.84
N LEU A 64 4.15 -18.93 -6.01
CA LEU A 64 4.44 -17.70 -6.75
C LEU A 64 3.16 -16.94 -7.16
N SER A 65 2.09 -17.66 -7.49
CA SER A 65 0.80 -17.04 -7.83
C SER A 65 0.16 -16.38 -6.60
N VAL A 66 0.25 -17.03 -5.44
CA VAL A 66 -0.18 -16.44 -4.15
C VAL A 66 0.63 -15.18 -3.83
N ILE A 67 1.95 -15.20 -4.03
CA ILE A 67 2.80 -14.02 -3.81
C ILE A 67 2.36 -12.85 -4.70
N ARG A 68 2.02 -13.10 -5.97
CA ARG A 68 1.54 -12.05 -6.88
C ARG A 68 0.23 -11.44 -6.42
N ASP A 69 -0.72 -12.27 -5.99
CA ASP A 69 -1.99 -11.78 -5.42
C ASP A 69 -1.74 -10.92 -4.17
N LEU A 70 -0.87 -11.38 -3.27
CA LEU A 70 -0.51 -10.62 -2.07
C LEU A 70 0.14 -9.27 -2.39
N ILE A 71 1.02 -9.23 -3.39
CA ILE A 71 1.63 -7.97 -3.85
C ILE A 71 0.52 -7.02 -4.29
N ILE A 72 -0.34 -7.45 -5.21
CA ILE A 72 -1.42 -6.61 -5.76
C ILE A 72 -2.36 -6.09 -4.65
N LEU A 73 -2.73 -6.95 -3.69
CA LEU A 73 -3.65 -6.59 -2.61
C LEU A 73 -3.03 -5.64 -1.59
N LEU A 74 -1.72 -5.74 -1.32
CA LEU A 74 -1.05 -4.98 -0.26
C LEU A 74 -0.35 -3.71 -0.74
N THR A 75 -0.01 -3.59 -2.03
CA THR A 75 0.59 -2.38 -2.61
C THR A 75 -0.22 -1.10 -2.34
N PRO A 76 -1.57 -1.07 -2.48
CA PRO A 76 -2.35 0.13 -2.16
C PRO A 76 -2.19 0.58 -0.71
N PHE A 77 -2.11 -0.36 0.24
CA PHE A 77 -1.90 -0.05 1.65
C PHE A 77 -0.51 0.52 1.92
N LYS A 78 0.50 0.05 1.18
CA LYS A 78 1.87 0.55 1.29
C LYS A 78 1.91 2.00 0.82
N GLN A 79 1.30 2.31 -0.33
CA GLN A 79 1.17 3.67 -0.87
C GLN A 79 0.38 4.58 0.09
N ALA A 80 -0.77 4.12 0.57
CA ALA A 80 -1.58 4.85 1.54
C ALA A 80 -0.80 5.18 2.83
N THR A 81 0.00 4.25 3.32
CA THR A 81 0.83 4.46 4.51
C THR A 81 1.92 5.48 4.25
N GLU A 82 2.54 5.47 3.05
CA GLU A 82 3.53 6.46 2.66
C GLU A 82 2.94 7.85 2.57
N GLU A 83 1.75 7.98 1.99
CA GLU A 83 1.05 9.25 1.87
C GLU A 83 0.64 9.82 3.25
N ILE A 84 0.15 8.97 4.16
CA ILE A 84 -0.23 9.43 5.52
C ILE A 84 1.00 9.71 6.39
N SER A 85 2.16 9.13 6.07
CA SER A 85 3.41 9.35 6.82
C SER A 85 4.18 10.58 6.37
N GLY A 86 3.67 11.35 5.40
CA GLY A 86 4.28 12.60 4.96
C GLY A 86 4.30 13.66 6.08
N ASP A 87 5.38 14.44 6.13
CA ASP A 87 5.54 15.55 7.09
C ASP A 87 5.57 16.94 6.42
N GLN A 88 5.66 16.98 5.09
CA GLN A 88 5.71 18.22 4.30
C GLN A 88 4.33 18.77 3.93
N TYR A 89 3.24 18.09 4.29
CA TYR A 89 1.87 18.48 3.96
C TYR A 89 0.87 18.00 5.02
N VAL A 90 -0.35 18.53 4.97
CA VAL A 90 -1.42 18.15 5.89
C VAL A 90 -1.92 16.76 5.54
N THR A 91 -1.61 15.77 6.37
CA THR A 91 -2.05 14.37 6.17
C THR A 91 -3.42 14.08 6.76
N SER A 92 -3.89 14.90 7.71
CA SER A 92 -5.19 14.72 8.37
C SER A 92 -6.37 14.84 7.40
N SER A 93 -6.25 15.68 6.36
CA SER A 93 -7.29 15.82 5.33
C SER A 93 -7.35 14.61 4.38
N LEU A 94 -6.27 13.82 4.30
CA LEU A 94 -6.15 12.64 3.41
C LEU A 94 -6.72 11.35 4.02
N ALA A 95 -6.87 11.28 5.35
CA ALA A 95 -7.25 10.05 6.05
C ALA A 95 -8.57 9.44 5.53
N ILE A 96 -9.62 10.26 5.40
CA ILE A 96 -10.93 9.83 4.89
C ILE A 96 -10.88 9.44 3.40
N PRO A 97 -10.32 10.26 2.49
CA PRO A 97 -10.15 9.88 1.10
C PRO A 97 -9.41 8.56 0.93
N ILE A 98 -8.28 8.38 1.62
CA ILE A 98 -7.47 7.18 1.54
C ILE A 98 -8.25 5.96 2.04
N ALA A 99 -8.95 6.07 3.17
CA ALA A 99 -9.81 5.01 3.68
C ALA A 99 -10.83 4.53 2.63
N ASN A 100 -11.52 5.47 2.00
CA ASN A 100 -12.55 5.18 1.01
C ASN A 100 -11.99 4.65 -0.31
N LEU A 101 -10.85 5.18 -0.75
CA LEU A 101 -10.16 4.71 -1.95
C LEU A 101 -9.59 3.30 -1.76
N LEU A 102 -9.06 2.97 -0.58
CA LEU A 102 -8.59 1.62 -0.26
C LEU A 102 -9.73 0.60 -0.33
N GLN A 103 -10.87 0.91 0.28
CA GLN A 103 -12.04 0.02 0.24
C GLN A 103 -12.52 -0.20 -1.20
N LYS A 104 -12.75 0.88 -1.95
CA LYS A 104 -13.20 0.80 -3.36
C LYS A 104 -12.19 0.09 -4.26
N GLY A 105 -10.90 0.34 -4.04
CA GLY A 105 -9.81 -0.33 -4.76
C GLY A 105 -9.81 -1.82 -4.51
N LEU A 106 -9.95 -2.25 -3.25
CA LEU A 106 -10.02 -3.67 -2.90
C LEU A 106 -11.25 -4.37 -3.49
N GLU A 107 -12.41 -3.73 -3.51
CA GLU A 107 -13.64 -4.31 -4.11
C GLU A 107 -13.48 -4.57 -5.61
N GLN A 108 -12.67 -3.78 -6.30
CA GLN A 108 -12.43 -3.92 -7.75
C GLN A 108 -11.34 -4.92 -8.09
N MET A 109 -10.49 -5.30 -7.13
CA MET A 109 -9.43 -6.27 -7.34
C MET A 109 -9.98 -7.69 -7.54
N LYS A 110 -9.30 -8.46 -8.38
CA LYS A 110 -9.65 -9.85 -8.68
C LYS A 110 -8.41 -10.74 -8.50
N PRO A 111 -8.14 -11.20 -7.26
CA PRO A 111 -7.07 -12.16 -7.02
C PRO A 111 -7.34 -13.47 -7.76
N SER A 112 -6.27 -14.13 -8.20
CA SER A 112 -6.36 -15.35 -9.02
C SER A 112 -6.43 -16.63 -8.18
N THR A 113 -5.95 -16.58 -6.94
CA THR A 113 -5.85 -17.73 -6.03
C THR A 113 -6.94 -17.70 -4.96
N GLU A 114 -7.37 -18.87 -4.50
CA GLU A 114 -8.32 -18.99 -3.38
C GLU A 114 -7.82 -18.30 -2.11
N PHE A 115 -6.52 -18.41 -1.84
CA PHE A 115 -5.88 -17.71 -0.73
C PHE A 115 -5.95 -16.18 -0.90
N GLY A 116 -5.65 -15.67 -2.10
CA GLY A 116 -5.79 -14.25 -2.41
C GLY A 116 -7.22 -13.74 -2.19
N VAL A 117 -8.24 -14.50 -2.59
CA VAL A 117 -9.66 -14.17 -2.32
C VAL A 117 -9.95 -14.13 -0.82
N ALA A 118 -9.44 -15.08 -0.05
CA ALA A 118 -9.62 -15.10 1.41
C ALA A 118 -8.96 -13.88 2.09
N VAL A 119 -7.76 -13.50 1.63
CA VAL A 119 -7.04 -12.31 2.11
C VAL A 119 -7.81 -11.03 1.74
N GLN A 120 -8.28 -10.91 0.50
CA GLN A 120 -9.08 -9.77 0.05
C GLN A 120 -10.32 -9.57 0.93
N LYS A 121 -11.09 -10.63 1.19
CA LYS A 121 -12.26 -10.58 2.08
C LYS A 121 -11.88 -10.15 3.50
N SER A 122 -10.77 -10.68 4.02
CA SER A 122 -10.29 -10.31 5.35
C SER A 122 -9.86 -8.84 5.43
N LEU A 123 -9.19 -8.33 4.39
CA LEU A 123 -8.79 -6.93 4.28
C LEU A 123 -10.01 -6.01 4.19
N LEU A 124 -11.01 -6.35 3.37
CA LEU A 124 -12.26 -5.60 3.29
C LEU A 124 -12.97 -5.51 4.64
N ASN A 125 -13.08 -6.62 5.36
CA ASN A 125 -13.66 -6.63 6.70
C ASN A 125 -12.90 -5.73 7.67
N LEU A 126 -11.56 -5.73 7.61
CA LEU A 126 -10.72 -4.85 8.43
C LEU A 126 -10.85 -3.38 8.03
N CYS A 127 -10.95 -3.08 6.73
CA CYS A 127 -11.20 -1.72 6.24
C CYS A 127 -12.54 -1.19 6.76
N ASN A 128 -13.61 -1.98 6.68
CA ASN A 128 -14.91 -1.57 7.20
C ASN A 128 -14.88 -1.38 8.73
N ALA A 129 -14.25 -2.32 9.46
CA ALA A 129 -14.19 -2.24 10.91
C ALA A 129 -13.33 -1.07 11.44
N LYS A 130 -12.22 -0.74 10.76
CA LYS A 130 -11.21 0.20 11.27
C LYS A 130 -11.17 1.55 10.55
N LEU A 131 -11.48 1.59 9.27
CA LEU A 131 -11.34 2.78 8.43
C LEU A 131 -12.68 3.50 8.19
N GLU A 132 -13.78 2.77 8.04
CA GLU A 132 -15.12 3.38 7.90
C GLU A 132 -15.47 4.37 9.05
N PRO A 133 -15.14 4.07 10.32
CA PRO A 133 -15.45 5.01 11.41
C PRO A 133 -14.68 6.33 11.36
N LEU A 134 -13.64 6.46 10.53
CA LEU A 134 -12.86 7.69 10.42
C LEU A 134 -13.70 8.87 9.89
N GLU A 135 -14.73 8.60 9.08
CA GLU A 135 -15.66 9.64 8.62
C GLU A 135 -16.43 10.31 9.77
N ARG A 136 -16.70 9.57 10.85
CA ARG A 136 -17.39 10.07 12.05
C ARG A 136 -16.48 10.91 12.92
N HIS A 137 -15.16 10.84 12.71
CA HIS A 137 -14.21 11.59 13.50
C HIS A 137 -14.20 13.06 13.07
N LEU A 138 -14.83 13.91 13.88
CA LEU A 138 -15.13 15.29 13.53
C LEU A 138 -13.91 16.11 13.07
N TYR A 139 -12.73 15.88 13.67
CA TYR A 139 -11.51 16.59 13.27
C TYR A 139 -11.01 16.17 11.89
N LEU A 140 -11.09 14.87 11.56
CA LEU A 140 -10.69 14.37 10.25
C LEU A 140 -11.69 14.82 9.19
N ALA A 141 -12.99 14.72 9.49
CA ALA A 141 -14.04 15.23 8.61
C ALA A 141 -13.86 16.73 8.32
N LYS A 142 -13.59 17.54 9.36
CA LYS A 142 -13.27 18.97 9.22
C LYS A 142 -12.04 19.21 8.34
N ALA A 143 -10.93 18.52 8.62
CA ALA A 143 -9.72 18.66 7.82
C ALA A 143 -9.97 18.30 6.35
N THR A 144 -10.66 17.19 6.07
CA THR A 144 -10.95 16.72 4.72
C THR A 144 -11.85 17.69 3.95
N PHE A 145 -12.94 18.21 4.52
CA PHE A 145 -13.81 19.10 3.74
C PHE A 145 -13.23 20.52 3.60
N LEU A 146 -12.39 20.97 4.54
CA LEU A 146 -11.71 22.25 4.45
C LEU A 146 -10.64 22.24 3.36
N GLU A 147 -10.12 21.07 3.01
CA GLU A 147 -9.19 20.91 1.89
C GLU A 147 -9.91 21.22 0.57
N PRO A 148 -9.52 22.29 -0.15
CA PRO A 148 -10.22 22.74 -1.35
C PRO A 148 -10.31 21.69 -2.47
N CYS A 149 -9.32 20.78 -2.50
CA CYS A 149 -9.21 19.72 -3.49
C CYS A 149 -10.08 18.49 -3.17
N LEU A 150 -10.53 18.32 -1.92
CA LEU A 150 -11.18 17.08 -1.46
C LEU A 150 -12.70 17.23 -1.28
N LYS A 151 -13.23 18.41 -0.92
CA LYS A 151 -14.68 18.74 -0.90
C LYS A 151 -15.58 17.57 -0.43
N ARG A 152 -16.79 17.45 -0.98
CA ARG A 152 -17.77 16.40 -0.65
C ARG A 152 -17.47 15.05 -1.31
N ILE A 153 -16.59 15.01 -2.31
CA ILE A 153 -16.45 13.87 -3.24
C ILE A 153 -15.94 12.61 -2.53
N TYR A 154 -15.13 12.80 -1.48
CA TYR A 154 -14.48 11.72 -0.77
C TYR A 154 -15.22 11.26 0.49
N PHE A 155 -16.45 11.73 0.74
CA PHE A 155 -17.30 11.20 1.82
C PHE A 155 -18.27 10.16 1.25
N ASN A 156 -18.35 8.99 1.88
CA ASN A 156 -19.37 7.99 1.59
C ASN A 156 -20.71 8.36 2.25
N SER A 157 -20.68 8.96 3.45
CA SER A 157 -21.89 9.41 4.15
C SER A 157 -22.17 10.92 3.98
N ALA A 158 -23.28 11.24 3.31
CA ALA A 158 -23.78 12.62 3.21
C ALA A 158 -24.21 13.19 4.58
N LEU A 159 -24.61 12.31 5.51
CA LEU A 159 -25.01 12.71 6.87
C LEU A 159 -23.81 13.18 7.68
N GLU A 160 -22.71 12.42 7.66
CA GLU A 160 -21.49 12.78 8.40
C GLU A 160 -20.88 14.08 7.89
N PHE A 161 -20.92 14.28 6.58
CA PHE A 161 -20.53 15.55 5.96
C PHE A 161 -21.37 16.74 6.46
N SER A 162 -22.69 16.59 6.50
CA SER A 162 -23.60 17.63 7.01
C SER A 162 -23.34 17.95 8.49
N THR A 163 -23.13 16.92 9.30
CA THR A 163 -22.77 17.05 10.72
C THR A 163 -21.47 17.82 10.90
N ALA A 164 -20.45 17.53 10.11
CA ALA A 164 -19.16 18.21 10.17
C ALA A 164 -19.29 19.71 9.80
N ILE A 165 -20.07 20.04 8.78
CA ILE A 165 -20.37 21.43 8.38
C ILE A 165 -21.11 22.18 9.48
N SER A 166 -22.16 21.56 10.04
CA SER A 166 -22.94 22.17 11.12
C SER A 166 -22.06 22.48 12.34
N ALA A 167 -21.19 21.54 12.70
CA ALA A 167 -20.24 21.71 13.79
C ALA A 167 -19.21 22.82 13.51
N LEU A 168 -18.71 22.95 12.29
CA LEU A 168 -17.81 24.06 11.94
C LEU A 168 -18.55 25.40 11.96
N SER A 169 -19.76 25.46 11.40
CA SER A 169 -20.58 26.67 11.39
C SER A 169 -20.85 27.17 12.81
N LYS A 170 -21.05 26.25 13.76
CA LYS A 170 -21.18 26.59 15.19
C LYS A 170 -19.89 27.21 15.75
N VAL A 171 -18.71 26.66 15.42
CA VAL A 171 -17.42 27.21 15.85
C VAL A 171 -17.22 28.62 15.29
N ILE A 172 -17.45 28.83 13.98
CA ILE A 172 -17.30 30.14 13.34
C ILE A 172 -18.20 31.19 14.01
N ARG A 173 -19.47 30.84 14.27
CA ARG A 173 -20.42 31.74 14.95
C ARG A 173 -20.00 32.07 16.38
N LEU A 174 -19.34 31.15 17.09
CA LEU A 174 -18.85 31.39 18.44
C LEU A 174 -17.64 32.33 18.44
N GLU A 175 -16.71 32.15 17.51
CA GLU A 175 -15.55 33.05 17.39
C GLU A 175 -15.95 34.46 16.95
N HIS A 176 -16.90 34.59 16.02
CA HIS A 176 -17.40 35.91 15.60
C HIS A 176 -18.08 36.70 16.73
N ARG A 177 -18.63 36.03 17.75
CA ARG A 177 -19.21 36.70 18.94
C ARG A 177 -18.16 37.11 19.98
N ARG A 178 -16.91 36.62 19.86
CA ARG A 178 -15.81 36.91 20.79
C ARG A 178 -14.97 38.11 20.36
N THR A 179 -14.92 38.38 19.06
CA THR A 179 -14.38 39.61 18.45
C THR A 179 -15.40 40.74 18.49
#